data_AF-A0A1Q7LRJ4-F1
#
_entry.id   AF-A0A1Q7LRJ4-F1
#
_cell.length_a   1.000
_cell.length_b   1.000
_cell.length_c   1.000
_cell.angle_alpha   90.00
_cell.angle_beta   90.00
_cell.angle_gamma   90.00
#
_symmetry.space_group_name_H-M   'P 1'
#
loop_
_entity.id
_entity.type
_entity.pdbx_description
1 polymer ?
#
loop_
_entity_poly.entity_id
_entity_poly.type
_entity_poly.pdbx_seq_one_letter_code
_entity_poly.pdbx_strand_id
1 'polypeptide(L)' 'MRDRDVMNLLDQLELYTLEHSEGRVTQGGYWLFVHKSMKSGLLMTRAMEKHLSYKLRSLGVEPK' A
#
# COMPACT_ATOMS: atom_id res chain seq x y z
N MET A 1 13.76 -8.22 -8.38
CA MET A 1 12.58 -8.71 -7.61
C MET A 1 11.38 -8.69 -8.53
N ARG A 2 10.52 -9.70 -8.48
CA ARG A 2 9.28 -9.70 -9.28
C ARG A 2 8.23 -8.86 -8.56
N ASP A 3 7.25 -8.30 -9.28
CA ASP A 3 6.17 -7.49 -8.69
C ASP A 3 5.43 -8.24 -7.55
N ARG A 4 5.30 -9.57 -7.65
CA ARG A 4 4.73 -10.42 -6.60
C ARG A 4 5.52 -10.35 -5.29
N ASP A 5 6.85 -10.38 -5.36
CA ASP A 5 7.71 -10.37 -4.17
C ASP A 5 7.62 -8.99 -3.49
N VAL A 6 7.48 -7.92 -4.28
CA VAL A 6 7.27 -6.54 -3.79
C VAL A 6 5.90 -6.40 -3.12
N MET A 7 4.82 -6.86 -3.75
CA MET A 7 3.48 -6.82 -3.17
C MET A 7 3.42 -7.58 -1.83
N ASN A 8 4.02 -8.77 -1.78
CA ASN A 8 4.08 -9.55 -0.54
C ASN A 8 4.86 -8.82 0.58
N LEU A 9 5.94 -8.14 0.22
CA LEU A 9 6.70 -7.33 1.18
C LEU A 9 5.87 -6.14 1.71
N LEU A 10 5.11 -5.47 0.85
CA LEU A 10 4.21 -4.39 1.27
C LEU A 10 3.10 -4.90 2.21
N ASP A 11 2.51 -6.06 1.90
CA ASP A 11 1.51 -6.69 2.77
C ASP A 11 2.10 -7.04 4.15
N GLN A 12 3.35 -7.51 4.22
CA GLN A 12 4.03 -7.77 5.50
C GLN A 12 4.29 -6.48 6.29
N LEU A 13 4.69 -5.41 5.61
CA LEU A 13 4.90 -4.10 6.23
C LEU A 13 3.60 -3.48 6.71
N GLU A 14 2.48 -3.69 6.00
CA GLU A 14 1.15 -3.32 6.47
C GLU A 14 0.88 -3.97 7.84
N LEU A 15 0.98 -5.30 7.91
CA LEU A 15 0.71 -6.06 9.14
C LEU A 15 1.58 -5.60 10.30
N TYR A 16 2.89 -5.46 10.07
CA TYR A 16 3.82 -4.97 11.08
C TYR A 16 3.44 -3.57 11.57
N THR A 17 3.13 -2.67 10.64
CA THR A 17 2.78 -1.28 10.97
C THR A 17 1.49 -1.23 11.78
N LEU A 18 0.46 -2.01 11.42
CA LEU A 18 -0.80 -2.03 12.16
C LEU A 18 -0.64 -2.59 13.56
N GLU A 19 0.16 -3.65 13.71
CA GLU A 19 0.43 -4.27 15.01
C GLU A 19 1.21 -3.32 15.94
N HIS A 20 2.16 -2.56 15.40
CA HIS A 20 3.09 -1.74 16.18
C HIS A 20 2.69 -0.26 16.28
N SER A 21 1.62 0.17 15.61
CA SER A 21 1.22 1.59 15.57
C SER A 21 0.25 2.01 16.67
N GLU A 22 -0.06 1.15 17.65
CA GLU A 22 -1.00 1.45 18.75
C GLU A 22 -2.35 2.02 18.25
N GLY A 23 -2.81 1.57 17.09
CA GLY A 23 -4.06 2.05 16.47
C GLY A 23 -4.00 3.44 15.82
N ARG A 24 -2.81 4.06 15.74
CA ARG A 24 -2.61 5.38 15.10
C ARG A 24 -2.60 5.31 13.58
N VAL A 25 -2.32 4.14 13.01
CA VAL A 25 -2.30 3.93 11.55
C VAL A 25 -3.47 3.05 11.16
N THR A 26 -4.27 3.52 10.20
CA THR A 26 -5.32 2.72 9.58
C THR A 26 -4.76 2.01 8.35
N GLN A 27 -5.34 0.86 7.99
CA GLN A 27 -5.01 0.16 6.74
C GLN A 27 -5.10 1.08 5.53
N GLY A 28 -6.17 1.89 5.46
CA GLY A 28 -6.35 2.87 4.38
C GLY A 28 -5.26 3.93 4.36
N GLY A 29 -4.84 4.44 5.53
CA GLY A 29 -3.76 5.41 5.65
C GLY A 29 -2.41 4.85 5.20
N TYR A 30 -2.10 3.60 5.57
CA TYR A 30 -0.89 2.90 5.13
C TYR A 30 -0.85 2.77 3.60
N TRP A 31 -1.89 2.20 2.99
CA TRP A 31 -1.92 2.00 1.54
C TRP A 31 -1.92 3.30 0.76
N LEU A 32 -2.56 4.36 1.30
CA LEU A 32 -2.54 5.69 0.68
C LEU A 32 -1.14 6.31 0.73
N PHE A 33 -0.42 6.13 1.84
CA PHE A 33 0.97 6.53 1.97
C PHE A 33 1.86 5.79 0.97
N VAL A 34 1.77 4.46 0.90
CA VAL A 34 2.52 3.65 -0.07
C VAL A 34 2.24 4.11 -1.50
N HIS A 35 0.98 4.28 -1.87
CA HIS A 35 0.59 4.74 -3.20
C HIS A 35 1.18 6.12 -3.53
N LYS A 36 1.11 7.09 -2.60
CA LYS A 36 1.68 8.42 -2.82
C LYS A 36 3.21 8.37 -2.94
N SER A 37 3.88 7.68 -2.04
CA SER A 37 5.34 7.53 -2.02
C SER A 37 5.87 6.85 -3.30
N MET A 38 5.16 5.83 -3.80
CA MET A 38 5.53 5.14 -5.03
C MET A 38 5.23 5.97 -6.28
N LYS A 39 4.11 6.70 -6.29
CA LYS A 39 3.75 7.63 -7.38
C LYS A 39 4.75 8.78 -7.49
N SER A 40 5.21 9.32 -6.36
CA SER A 40 6.23 10.38 -6.34
C SER A 40 7.64 9.86 -6.66
N GLY A 41 7.90 8.57 -6.44
CA GLY A 41 9.22 7.95 -6.57
C GLY A 41 9.52 7.22 -7.88
N LEU A 42 8.66 7.29 -8.91
CA LEU A 42 8.83 6.62 -10.22
C LEU A 42 8.90 5.07 -10.19
N LEU A 43 8.64 4.43 -9.05
CA LEU A 43 8.71 2.96 -8.88
C LEU A 43 7.37 2.25 -9.17
N MET A 44 6.35 2.97 -9.63
CA MET A 44 5.01 2.42 -9.83
C MET A 44 4.94 1.57 -11.13
N THR A 45 4.88 0.25 -11.00
CA THR A 45 4.55 -0.64 -12.12
C THR A 45 3.03 -0.78 -12.29
N ARG A 46 2.56 -1.16 -13.48
CA ARG A 46 1.11 -1.38 -13.73
C ARG A 46 0.50 -2.44 -12.79
N ALA A 47 1.26 -3.47 -12.44
CA ALA A 47 0.81 -4.51 -11.53
C ALA A 47 0.63 -3.96 -10.10
N MET A 48 1.57 -3.14 -9.64
CA MET A 48 1.50 -2.49 -8.34
C MET A 48 0.39 -1.44 -8.28
N GLU A 49 0.21 -0.64 -9.33
CA GLU A 49 -0.88 0.33 -9.41
C GLU A 49 -2.25 -0.35 -9.28
N LYS A 50 -2.43 -1.48 -9.98
CA LYS A 50 -3.66 -2.28 -9.88
C LYS A 50 -3.86 -2.86 -8.47
N HIS A 51 -2.80 -3.37 -7.85
CA HIS A 51 -2.85 -3.91 -6.50
C HIS A 51 -3.19 -2.84 -5.46
N LEU A 52 -2.49 -1.70 -5.49
CA LEU A 52 -2.73 -0.58 -4.59
C LEU A 52 -4.14 0.00 -4.77
N SER A 53 -4.58 0.18 -6.02
CA SER A 53 -5.94 0.63 -6.32
C SER A 53 -7.00 -0.34 -5.81
N TYR A 54 -6.76 -1.66 -5.91
CA TYR A 54 -7.66 -2.67 -5.38
C TYR A 54 -7.75 -2.61 -3.85
N LYS A 55 -6.61 -2.55 -3.14
CA LYS A 55 -6.55 -2.40 -1.69
C LYS A 55 -7.29 -1.14 -1.22
N LEU A 56 -7.00 0.00 -1.84
CA LEU A 56 -7.62 1.28 -1.51
C LEU A 56 -9.14 1.26 -1.72
N ARG A 57 -9.63 0.73 -2.86
CA ARG A 57 -11.07 0.57 -3.10
C ARG A 57 -11.74 -0.36 -2.10
N SER A 58 -11.10 -1.48 -1.75
CA SER A 58 -11.64 -2.42 -0.75
C SER A 58 -11.79 -1.77 0.63
N LEU A 59 -11.00 -0.73 0.90
CA LEU A 59 -11.02 0.05 2.14
C LEU A 59 -11.89 1.32 2.03
N GLY A 60 -12.60 1.52 0.91
CA GLY A 60 -13.41 2.71 0.67
C GLY A 60 -12.60 4.01 0.51
N VAL A 61 -11.29 3.90 0.27
CA VAL A 61 -10.40 5.04 0.07
C VAL A 61 -10.20 5.25 -1.42
N GLU A 62 -10.63 6.39 -1.95
CA GLU A 62 -10.28 6.79 -3.32
C GLU A 62 -8.96 7.57 -3.30
N PRO A 63 -7.89 7.07 -3.95
CA PRO A 63 -6.70 7.87 -4.16
C PRO A 63 -7.04 9.02 -5.14
N LYS A 64 -7.21 10.23 -4.61
CA LYS A 64 -7.23 11.46 -5.41
C LYS A 64 -5.88 11.74 -6.05
#